data_AF-A0A2D5ILS9-F1
#
_entry.id   AF-A0A2D5ILS9-F1
#
_cell.length_a   1.000
_cell.length_b   1.000
_cell.length_c   1.000
_cell.angle_alpha   90.00
_cell.angle_beta   90.00
_cell.angle_gamma   90.00
#
_symmetry.space_group_name_H-M   'P 1'
#
loop_
_entity.id
_entity.type
_entity.pdbx_description
1 polymer ?
#
loop_
_entity_poly.entity_id
_entity_poly.type
_entity_poly.pdbx_seq_one_letter_code
_entity_poly.pdbx_strand_id
1 'polypeptide(L)'
;MCRRRTFVCQRPAPGRSFEIKGRTAMPVSEEEFRALQRQVRRQRRWNVALVATMTVGGLMAANGVRSVPDVIRAKKFEVVGGNGTALVELGSNKNGNGAVTTRNEQGRRLVRLGATTGGNGFVTTLNGMGGNLVELGATVDGQGSVETQNGGGQALVRLGSYSSTRGGYVEAFTTYGASTGEFPEQ
;
A
#
# COMPACT_ATOMS: atom_id res chain seq x y z
N MET A 1 -20.76 41.86 -61.41
CA MET A 1 -21.28 41.89 -60.02
C MET A 1 -20.94 43.22 -59.38
N CYS A 2 -21.91 44.15 -59.36
CA CYS A 2 -21.76 45.47 -58.73
C CYS A 2 -23.13 46.18 -58.64
N ARG A 3 -23.31 46.98 -57.58
CA ARG A 3 -24.31 48.05 -57.35
C ARG A 3 -25.70 47.62 -56.89
N ARG A 4 -26.40 48.37 -56.03
CA ARG A 4 -26.12 49.56 -55.20
C ARG A 4 -27.32 49.65 -54.24
N ARG A 5 -27.10 50.19 -53.05
CA ARG A 5 -28.16 50.65 -52.14
C ARG A 5 -29.02 51.72 -52.82
N THR A 6 -30.33 51.70 -52.54
CA THR A 6 -31.16 52.90 -52.61
C THR A 6 -31.90 53.06 -51.28
N PHE A 7 -31.31 53.90 -50.44
CA PHE A 7 -31.96 54.56 -49.32
C PHE A 7 -33.01 55.51 -49.91
N VAL A 8 -34.29 55.33 -49.58
CA VAL A 8 -35.30 56.38 -49.75
C VAL A 8 -35.43 57.08 -48.41
N CYS A 9 -34.83 58.28 -48.32
CA CYS A 9 -35.06 59.23 -47.25
C CYS A 9 -36.47 59.81 -47.40
N GLN A 10 -37.41 59.41 -46.56
CA GLN A 10 -38.62 60.17 -46.31
C GLN A 10 -38.44 60.92 -45.00
N ARG A 11 -38.29 62.25 -45.09
CA ARG A 11 -38.37 63.15 -43.93
C ARG A 11 -39.85 63.34 -43.56
N PRO A 12 -40.27 63.08 -42.32
CA PRO A 12 -41.41 63.79 -41.75
C PRO A 12 -40.92 64.98 -40.91
N ALA A 13 -41.70 66.05 -41.03
CA ALA A 13 -41.54 67.39 -40.46
C ALA A 13 -41.65 67.42 -38.91
N PRO A 14 -41.37 68.56 -38.26
CA PRO A 14 -41.11 68.65 -36.83
C PRO A 14 -42.39 68.68 -36.00
N GLY A 15 -42.27 68.25 -34.75
CA GLY A 15 -43.28 68.50 -33.72
C GLY A 15 -44.10 67.26 -33.37
N ARG A 16 -43.67 66.57 -32.32
CA ARG A 16 -44.53 65.87 -31.36
C ARG A 16 -43.69 65.50 -30.14
N SER A 17 -43.94 66.20 -29.05
CA SER A 17 -43.40 65.94 -27.73
C SER A 17 -43.71 64.50 -27.33
N PHE A 18 -42.68 63.66 -27.20
CA PHE A 18 -42.82 62.34 -26.61
C PHE A 18 -42.48 62.45 -25.13
N GLU A 19 -43.53 62.49 -24.31
CA GLU A 19 -43.48 62.44 -22.87
C GLU A 19 -43.09 61.02 -22.44
N ILE A 20 -41.84 60.83 -22.01
CA ILE A 20 -41.39 59.56 -21.42
C ILE A 20 -41.98 59.50 -20.01
N LYS A 21 -43.13 58.82 -19.93
CA LYS A 21 -43.86 58.52 -18.70
C LYS A 21 -42.92 57.82 -17.69
N GLY A 22 -42.89 58.37 -16.48
CA GLY A 22 -41.91 58.11 -15.45
C GLY A 22 -41.64 56.64 -15.13
N ARG A 23 -40.37 56.38 -14.85
CA ARG A 23 -39.86 55.21 -14.13
C ARG A 23 -40.67 55.03 -12.84
N THR A 24 -41.46 53.95 -12.75
CA THR A 24 -42.12 53.52 -11.52
C THR A 24 -41.04 53.15 -10.50
N ALA A 25 -40.69 54.11 -9.63
CA ALA A 25 -40.05 53.82 -8.37
C ALA A 25 -41.09 53.08 -7.49
N MET A 26 -40.82 51.83 -7.15
CA MET A 26 -41.59 51.14 -6.10
C MET A 26 -41.28 51.84 -4.77
N PRO A 27 -42.27 52.40 -4.05
CA PRO A 27 -42.07 52.75 -2.65
C PRO A 27 -42.07 51.43 -1.87
N VAL A 28 -40.88 50.95 -1.50
CA VAL A 28 -40.78 49.89 -0.49
C VAL A 28 -41.33 50.47 0.81
N SER A 29 -42.50 49.98 1.22
CA SER A 29 -43.12 50.40 2.48
C SER A 29 -42.31 49.85 3.65
N GLU A 30 -42.11 50.66 4.70
CA GLU A 30 -41.30 50.26 5.87
C GLU A 30 -41.87 49.03 6.60
N GLU A 31 -43.17 48.76 6.45
CA GLU A 31 -43.83 47.61 7.06
C GLU A 31 -43.42 46.28 6.40
N GLU A 32 -43.28 46.25 5.07
CA GLU A 32 -42.79 45.08 4.34
C GLU A 32 -41.32 44.78 4.65
N PHE A 33 -40.49 45.82 4.79
CA PHE A 33 -39.10 45.67 5.20
C PHE A 33 -38.97 45.11 6.63
N ARG A 34 -39.83 45.58 7.56
CA ARG A 34 -39.88 45.08 8.94
C ARG A 34 -40.37 43.64 9.04
N ALA A 35 -41.30 43.21 8.19
CA ALA A 35 -41.78 41.82 8.14
C ALA A 35 -40.70 40.86 7.61
N LEU A 36 -39.99 41.24 6.53
CA LEU A 36 -38.90 40.46 5.95
C LEU A 36 -37.73 40.26 6.92
N GLN A 37 -37.37 41.29 7.70
CA GLN A 37 -36.28 41.16 8.68
C GLN A 37 -36.56 40.11 9.76
N ARG A 38 -37.82 39.93 10.18
CA ARG A 38 -38.19 38.91 11.18
C ARG A 38 -38.04 37.51 10.60
N GLN A 39 -38.42 37.33 9.33
CA GLN A 39 -38.34 36.04 8.63
C GLN A 39 -36.88 35.63 8.39
N VAL A 40 -36.03 36.57 7.97
CA VAL A 40 -34.60 36.33 7.70
C VAL A 40 -33.85 35.93 8.98
N ARG A 41 -34.15 36.56 10.13
CA ARG A 41 -33.51 36.20 11.41
C ARG A 41 -33.88 34.79 11.88
N ARG A 42 -35.15 34.39 11.67
CA ARG A 42 -35.62 33.04 12.00
C ARG A 42 -35.00 32.01 11.06
N GLN A 43 -34.94 32.29 9.77
CA GLN A 43 -34.31 31.42 8.78
C GLN A 43 -32.80 31.25 9.05
N ARG A 44 -32.09 32.34 9.39
CA ARG A 44 -30.65 32.29 9.70
C ARG A 44 -30.38 31.41 10.92
N ARG A 45 -31.24 31.44 11.95
CA ARG A 45 -31.13 30.55 13.12
C ARG A 45 -31.34 29.08 12.74
N TRP A 46 -32.33 28.77 11.91
CA TRP A 46 -32.56 27.40 11.43
C TRP A 46 -31.43 26.88 10.54
N ASN A 47 -30.88 27.71 9.66
CA ASN A 47 -29.73 27.35 8.82
C ASN A 47 -28.47 27.07 9.67
N VAL A 48 -28.21 27.89 10.69
CA VAL A 48 -27.07 27.67 11.61
C VAL A 48 -27.25 26.40 12.43
N ALA A 49 -28.47 26.13 12.92
CA ALA A 49 -28.78 24.89 13.63
C ALA A 49 -28.54 23.66 12.76
N LEU A 50 -29.00 23.68 11.50
CA LEU A 50 -28.83 22.57 10.55
C LEU A 50 -27.35 22.31 10.24
N VAL A 51 -26.56 23.37 10.03
CA VAL A 51 -25.10 23.24 9.81
C VAL A 51 -24.41 22.65 11.04
N ALA A 52 -24.77 23.08 12.25
CA ALA A 52 -24.21 22.57 13.49
C ALA A 52 -24.55 21.07 13.73
N THR A 53 -25.76 20.64 13.37
CA THR A 53 -26.13 19.22 13.47
C THR A 53 -25.38 18.37 12.45
N MET A 54 -25.18 18.86 11.22
CA MET A 54 -24.40 18.17 10.19
C MET A 54 -22.93 17.99 10.59
N THR A 55 -22.30 19.01 11.18
CA THR A 55 -20.90 18.91 11.62
C THR A 55 -20.73 17.97 12.81
N VAL A 56 -21.62 18.00 13.80
CA VAL A 56 -21.56 17.07 14.94
C VAL A 56 -21.87 15.64 14.52
N GLY A 57 -22.87 15.42 13.65
CA GLY A 57 -23.19 14.11 13.08
C GLY A 57 -22.06 13.55 12.20
N GLY A 58 -21.42 14.40 11.41
CA GLY A 58 -20.25 14.03 10.59
C GLY A 58 -19.03 13.64 11.43
N LEU A 59 -18.83 14.30 12.58
CA LEU A 59 -17.69 14.02 13.45
C LEU A 59 -17.82 12.67 14.18
N MET A 60 -19.04 12.24 14.52
CA MET A 60 -19.28 10.96 15.19
C MET A 60 -19.18 9.74 14.26
N ALA A 61 -19.36 9.91 12.94
CA ALA A 61 -19.17 8.82 11.98
C ALA A 61 -17.69 8.44 11.78
N ALA A 62 -16.75 9.33 12.10
CA ALA A 62 -15.33 9.11 11.84
C ALA A 62 -14.65 8.15 12.84
N ASN A 63 -15.26 7.94 14.01
CA ASN A 63 -14.71 7.12 15.10
C ASN A 63 -15.36 5.74 15.21
N GLY A 64 -16.05 5.28 14.16
CA GLY A 64 -16.54 3.90 14.08
C GLY A 64 -15.39 2.95 14.41
N VAL A 65 -15.57 2.16 15.48
CA VAL A 65 -14.60 1.21 16.02
C VAL A 65 -13.96 0.46 14.85
N ARG A 66 -12.70 0.78 14.55
CA ARG A 66 -11.95 0.08 13.51
C ARG A 66 -11.66 -1.31 14.08
N SER A 67 -12.59 -2.24 13.88
CA SER A 67 -12.35 -3.65 14.17
C SER A 67 -11.14 -4.06 13.35
N VAL A 68 -10.03 -4.39 14.03
CA VAL A 68 -8.89 -5.01 13.36
C VAL A 68 -9.44 -6.29 12.73
N PRO A 69 -9.31 -6.47 11.40
CA PRO A 69 -9.82 -7.67 10.76
C PRO A 69 -9.05 -8.89 11.27
N ASP A 70 -9.74 -10.00 11.53
CA ASP A 70 -9.12 -11.23 12.05
C ASP A 70 -8.09 -11.83 11.09
N VAL A 71 -8.28 -11.66 9.77
CA VAL A 71 -7.37 -12.18 8.75
C VAL A 71 -7.11 -11.12 7.68
N ILE A 72 -5.84 -10.75 7.52
CA ILE A 72 -5.39 -9.91 6.41
C ILE A 72 -4.88 -10.83 5.30
N ARG A 73 -5.55 -10.83 4.14
CA ARG A 73 -5.16 -11.61 2.95
C ARG A 73 -4.51 -10.70 1.93
N ALA A 74 -3.31 -11.05 1.50
CA ALA A 74 -2.64 -10.40 0.38
C ALA A 74 -1.78 -11.41 -0.38
N LYS A 75 -1.47 -11.10 -1.64
CA LYS A 75 -0.49 -11.89 -2.43
C LYS A 75 0.95 -11.67 -1.94
N LYS A 76 1.21 -10.52 -1.32
CA LYS A 76 2.53 -10.10 -0.86
C LYS A 76 2.38 -9.15 0.32
N PHE A 77 3.24 -9.30 1.32
CA PHE A 77 3.44 -8.33 2.40
C PHE A 77 4.90 -7.92 2.42
N GLU A 78 5.14 -6.62 2.55
CA GLU A 78 6.48 -6.05 2.69
C GLU A 78 6.52 -5.14 3.89
N VAL A 79 7.52 -5.33 4.75
CA VAL A 79 7.92 -4.34 5.75
C VAL A 79 9.02 -3.51 5.12
N VAL A 80 8.77 -2.21 4.95
CA VAL A 80 9.66 -1.29 4.21
C VAL A 80 10.43 -0.42 5.19
N GLY A 81 11.74 -0.28 4.97
CA GLY A 81 12.62 0.59 5.76
C GLY A 81 12.54 2.06 5.35
N GLY A 82 13.23 2.93 6.09
CA GLY A 82 13.19 4.39 5.85
C GLY A 82 13.70 4.84 4.47
N ASN A 83 14.48 4.00 3.80
CA ASN A 83 14.99 4.23 2.44
C ASN A 83 14.10 3.65 1.33
N GLY A 84 12.91 3.13 1.66
CA GLY A 84 12.01 2.50 0.69
C GLY A 84 12.39 1.05 0.32
N THR A 85 13.42 0.47 0.92
CA THR A 85 13.81 -0.93 0.67
C THR A 85 12.99 -1.89 1.54
N ALA A 86 12.49 -2.98 0.96
CA ALA A 86 11.80 -4.03 1.71
C ALA A 86 12.77 -4.81 2.62
N LEU A 87 12.62 -4.66 3.94
CA LEU A 87 13.39 -5.35 4.98
C LEU A 87 12.86 -6.76 5.25
N VAL A 88 11.54 -6.96 5.17
CA VAL A 88 10.90 -8.27 5.28
C VAL A 88 9.91 -8.42 4.14
N GLU A 89 9.90 -9.58 3.50
CA GLU A 89 8.99 -9.91 2.41
C GLU A 89 8.36 -11.27 2.68
N LEU A 90 7.02 -11.31 2.67
CA LEU A 90 6.20 -12.52 2.72
C LEU A 90 5.43 -12.61 1.40
N GLY A 91 5.47 -13.75 0.73
CA GLY A 91 4.77 -13.93 -0.54
C GLY A 91 5.06 -15.28 -1.17
N SER A 92 5.03 -15.33 -2.51
CA SER A 92 5.46 -16.50 -3.27
C SER A 92 6.82 -16.27 -3.94
N ASN A 93 7.61 -17.34 -4.05
CA ASN A 93 8.81 -17.35 -4.87
C ASN A 93 8.44 -17.51 -6.37
N LYS A 94 9.46 -17.52 -7.24
CA LYS A 94 9.27 -17.65 -8.69
C LYS A 94 8.55 -18.94 -9.13
N ASN A 95 8.53 -19.97 -8.28
CA ASN A 95 7.88 -21.24 -8.55
C ASN A 95 6.45 -21.29 -7.99
N GLY A 96 5.95 -20.21 -7.40
CA GLY A 96 4.63 -20.16 -6.77
C GLY A 96 4.60 -20.68 -5.33
N ASN A 97 5.72 -21.15 -4.78
CA ASN A 97 5.79 -21.65 -3.40
C ASN A 97 5.88 -20.50 -2.41
N GLY A 98 5.26 -20.66 -1.23
CA GLY A 98 5.37 -19.69 -0.14
C GLY A 98 6.83 -19.40 0.23
N ALA A 99 7.13 -18.13 0.49
CA ALA A 99 8.47 -17.68 0.83
C ALA A 99 8.46 -16.51 1.81
N VAL A 100 9.48 -16.50 2.65
CA VAL A 100 9.80 -15.41 3.58
C VAL A 100 11.25 -15.01 3.33
N THR A 101 11.52 -13.72 3.18
CA THR A 101 12.89 -13.20 3.01
C THR A 101 13.10 -11.98 3.88
N THR A 102 14.20 -11.95 4.62
CA THR A 102 14.67 -10.75 5.33
C THR A 102 15.88 -10.16 4.62
N ARG A 103 16.04 -8.85 4.70
CA ARG A 103 17.12 -8.09 4.07
C ARG A 103 17.70 -7.08 5.05
N ASN A 104 18.97 -6.74 4.88
CA ASN A 104 19.57 -5.59 5.53
C ASN A 104 19.15 -4.28 4.82
N GLU A 105 19.54 -3.13 5.38
CA GLU A 105 19.23 -1.81 4.85
C GLU A 105 19.74 -1.57 3.42
N GLN A 106 20.76 -2.34 3.01
CA GLN A 106 21.34 -2.29 1.66
C GLN A 106 20.63 -3.23 0.67
N GLY A 107 19.52 -3.86 1.09
CA GLY A 107 18.76 -4.80 0.27
C GLY A 107 19.38 -6.19 0.13
N ARG A 108 20.48 -6.49 0.83
CA ARG A 108 21.12 -7.81 0.80
C ARG A 108 20.37 -8.78 1.71
N ARG A 109 20.13 -10.00 1.24
CA ARG A 109 19.36 -11.03 1.95
C ARG A 109 20.12 -11.52 3.18
N LEU A 110 19.41 -11.72 4.29
CA LEU A 110 19.95 -12.25 5.54
C LEU A 110 19.34 -13.60 5.92
N VAL A 111 18.03 -13.77 5.69
CA VAL A 111 17.33 -15.04 5.92
C VAL A 111 16.39 -15.31 4.75
N ARG A 112 16.28 -16.56 4.36
CA ARG A 112 15.31 -17.05 3.39
C ARG A 112 14.64 -18.30 3.92
N LEU A 113 13.31 -18.35 3.87
CA LEU A 113 12.51 -19.54 4.10
C LEU A 113 11.61 -19.76 2.89
N GLY A 114 11.35 -21.00 2.54
CA GLY A 114 10.40 -21.33 1.48
C GLY A 114 10.54 -22.78 1.04
N ALA A 115 10.20 -23.06 -0.21
CA ALA A 115 10.40 -24.38 -0.80
C ALA A 115 11.24 -24.33 -2.09
N THR A 116 12.02 -25.38 -2.30
CA THR A 116 12.76 -25.63 -3.54
C THR A 116 11.81 -25.93 -4.70
N THR A 117 12.34 -26.08 -5.92
CA THR A 117 11.57 -26.54 -7.08
C THR A 117 10.96 -27.92 -6.87
N GLY A 118 11.64 -28.80 -6.13
CA GLY A 118 11.15 -30.13 -5.77
C GLY A 118 10.09 -30.14 -4.65
N GLY A 119 9.70 -28.97 -4.14
CA GLY A 119 8.71 -28.86 -3.06
C GLY A 119 9.27 -29.03 -1.65
N ASN A 120 10.56 -29.33 -1.50
CA ASN A 120 11.20 -29.47 -0.19
C ASN A 120 11.34 -28.11 0.49
N GLY A 121 10.94 -28.03 1.77
CA GLY A 121 11.15 -26.84 2.58
C GLY A 121 12.64 -26.57 2.81
N PHE A 122 13.01 -25.28 2.87
CA PHE A 122 14.36 -24.87 3.25
C PHE A 122 14.33 -23.61 4.12
N VAL A 123 15.40 -23.45 4.91
CA VAL A 123 15.75 -22.24 5.66
C VAL A 123 17.22 -21.97 5.46
N THR A 124 17.58 -20.77 5.01
CA THR A 124 18.98 -20.37 4.81
C THR A 124 19.24 -19.05 5.52
N THR A 125 20.29 -18.99 6.32
CA THR A 125 20.84 -17.73 6.83
C THR A 125 22.08 -17.36 6.03
N LEU A 126 22.24 -16.07 5.76
CA LEU A 126 23.31 -15.52 4.95
C LEU A 126 24.07 -14.45 5.74
N ASN A 127 25.37 -14.34 5.48
CA ASN A 127 26.19 -13.25 5.98
C ASN A 127 25.80 -11.92 5.33
N GLY A 128 26.35 -10.81 5.85
CA GLY A 128 26.03 -9.47 5.34
C GLY A 128 26.35 -9.26 3.86
N MET A 129 27.23 -10.08 3.26
CA MET A 129 27.60 -10.03 1.85
C MET A 129 26.77 -10.96 0.96
N GLY A 130 25.87 -11.77 1.54
CA GLY A 130 25.02 -12.71 0.82
C GLY A 130 25.63 -14.12 0.63
N GLY A 131 26.73 -14.44 1.32
CA GLY A 131 27.23 -15.82 1.39
C GLY A 131 26.45 -16.65 2.42
N ASN A 132 26.21 -17.92 2.14
CA ASN A 132 25.49 -18.81 3.06
C ASN A 132 26.29 -19.05 4.35
N LEU A 133 25.58 -19.17 5.47
CA LEU A 133 26.15 -19.51 6.79
C LEU A 133 25.54 -20.78 7.36
N VAL A 134 24.23 -20.95 7.21
CA VAL A 134 23.50 -22.14 7.66
C VAL A 134 22.42 -22.43 6.64
N GLU A 135 22.30 -23.68 6.25
CA GLU A 135 21.24 -24.20 5.40
C GLU A 135 20.56 -25.38 6.09
N LEU A 136 19.24 -25.29 6.22
CA LEU A 136 18.38 -26.36 6.68
C LEU A 136 17.45 -26.71 5.53
N GLY A 137 17.23 -27.99 5.29
CA GLY A 137 16.32 -28.41 4.25
C GLY A 137 16.28 -29.91 4.12
N ALA A 138 16.15 -30.37 2.88
CA ALA A 138 16.22 -31.77 2.55
C ALA A 138 17.22 -32.03 1.42
N THR A 139 17.85 -33.20 1.47
CA THR A 139 18.63 -33.76 0.37
C THR A 139 17.75 -34.00 -0.85
N VAL A 140 18.39 -34.30 -1.99
CA VAL A 140 17.68 -34.69 -3.23
C VAL A 140 16.79 -35.93 -3.04
N ASP A 141 17.19 -36.81 -2.13
CA ASP A 141 16.48 -38.04 -1.78
C ASP A 141 15.41 -37.82 -0.68
N GLY A 142 15.22 -36.57 -0.23
CA GLY A 142 14.16 -36.17 0.71
C GLY A 142 14.51 -36.34 2.19
N GLN A 143 15.75 -36.66 2.54
CA GLN A 143 16.18 -36.73 3.95
C GLN A 143 16.46 -35.33 4.49
N GLY A 144 16.13 -35.09 5.75
CA GLY A 144 16.48 -33.82 6.41
C GLY A 144 17.99 -33.61 6.46
N SER A 145 18.44 -32.39 6.21
CA SER A 145 19.84 -31.99 6.34
C SER A 145 19.99 -30.61 6.96
N VAL A 146 21.07 -30.43 7.70
CA VAL A 146 21.54 -29.13 8.21
C VAL A 146 23.01 -29.00 7.90
N GLU A 147 23.41 -27.89 7.29
CA GLU A 147 24.80 -27.60 6.97
C GLU A 147 25.17 -26.21 7.47
N THR A 148 26.33 -26.08 8.09
CA THR A 148 26.96 -24.79 8.39
C THR A 148 28.13 -24.54 7.45
N GLN A 149 28.31 -23.29 7.03
CA GLN A 149 29.32 -22.89 6.07
C GLN A 149 30.12 -21.70 6.59
N ASN A 150 31.38 -21.60 6.17
CA ASN A 150 32.18 -20.40 6.37
C ASN A 150 31.77 -19.28 5.40
N GLY A 151 32.33 -18.08 5.57
CA GLY A 151 32.02 -16.93 4.70
C GLY A 151 32.40 -17.10 3.22
N GLY A 152 33.23 -18.10 2.89
CA GLY A 152 33.60 -18.49 1.53
C GLY A 152 32.69 -19.56 0.92
N GLY A 153 31.65 -20.01 1.63
CA GLY A 153 30.71 -21.04 1.16
C GLY A 153 31.19 -22.48 1.38
N GLN A 154 32.21 -22.69 2.22
CA GLN A 154 32.76 -24.01 2.48
C GLN A 154 32.10 -24.63 3.70
N ALA A 155 31.61 -25.86 3.56
CA ALA A 155 30.99 -26.59 4.66
C ALA A 155 31.95 -26.75 5.84
N LEU A 156 31.42 -26.59 7.05
CA LEU A 156 32.12 -26.77 8.32
C LEU A 156 31.55 -27.96 9.10
N VAL A 157 30.22 -28.05 9.17
CA VAL A 157 29.51 -29.16 9.81
C VAL A 157 28.28 -29.50 9.00
N ARG A 158 28.05 -30.79 8.74
CA ARG A 158 26.82 -31.31 8.15
C ARG A 158 26.18 -32.32 9.09
N LEU A 159 24.88 -32.17 9.30
CA LEU A 159 24.03 -33.12 9.99
C LEU A 159 22.99 -33.61 8.99
N GLY A 160 22.66 -34.88 9.04
CA GLY A 160 21.60 -35.42 8.21
C GLY A 160 21.28 -36.85 8.57
N SER A 161 20.50 -37.50 7.72
CA SER A 161 20.27 -38.93 7.80
C SER A 161 20.64 -39.60 6.50
N TYR A 162 21.09 -40.85 6.60
CA TYR A 162 21.23 -41.68 5.40
C TYR A 162 19.84 -42.00 4.85
N SER A 163 19.76 -42.28 3.55
CA SER A 163 18.53 -42.76 2.90
C SER A 163 18.15 -44.20 3.31
N SER A 164 18.95 -44.85 4.15
CA SER A 164 18.76 -46.21 4.67
C SER A 164 18.40 -46.22 6.17
N THR A 165 18.17 -47.39 6.75
CA THR A 165 17.91 -47.57 8.20
C THR A 165 19.11 -47.27 9.11
N ARG A 166 20.20 -46.75 8.56
CA ARG A 166 21.49 -46.51 9.23
C ARG A 166 21.49 -45.30 10.18
N GLY A 167 20.38 -44.57 10.26
CA GLY A 167 20.19 -43.47 11.21
C GLY A 167 20.75 -42.12 10.74
N GLY A 168 21.05 -41.27 11.71
CA GLY A 168 21.63 -39.94 11.50
C GLY A 168 23.15 -39.95 11.47
N TYR A 169 23.74 -38.91 10.87
CA TYR A 169 25.18 -38.65 10.93
C TYR A 169 25.46 -37.20 11.27
N VAL A 170 26.65 -36.97 11.83
CA VAL A 170 27.26 -35.65 11.96
C VAL A 170 28.67 -35.74 11.37
N GLU A 171 28.97 -34.88 10.42
CA GLU A 171 30.26 -34.80 9.77
C GLU A 171 30.83 -33.40 9.92
N ALA A 172 32.10 -33.31 10.34
CA ALA A 172 32.83 -32.05 10.41
C ALA A 172 33.87 -31.98 9.31
N PHE A 173 34.14 -30.78 8.81
CA PHE A 173 35.06 -30.53 7.71
C PHE A 173 36.10 -29.48 8.12
N THR A 174 37.30 -29.66 7.58
CA THR A 174 38.33 -28.62 7.61
C THR A 174 37.92 -27.41 6.77
N THR A 175 38.60 -26.29 6.96
CA THR A 175 38.52 -25.12 6.07
C THR A 175 39.02 -25.37 4.65
N TYR A 176 39.48 -26.59 4.32
CA TYR A 176 39.84 -27.02 2.97
C TYR A 176 38.86 -28.05 2.39
N GLY A 177 37.78 -28.36 3.11
CA GLY A 177 36.71 -29.26 2.68
C GLY A 177 37.03 -30.74 2.89
N ALA A 178 38.19 -31.07 3.48
CA ALA A 178 38.49 -32.43 3.91
C ALA A 178 37.66 -32.78 5.17
N SER A 179 37.00 -33.93 5.16
CA SER A 179 36.30 -34.46 6.34
C SER A 179 37.30 -34.70 7.48
N THR A 180 36.99 -34.22 8.67
CA THR A 180 37.79 -34.45 9.89
C THR A 180 37.28 -35.65 10.68
N GLY A 181 36.17 -36.24 10.25
CA GLY A 181 35.53 -37.36 10.90
C GLY A 181 34.01 -37.30 10.74
N GLU A 182 33.42 -38.47 10.54
CA GLU A 182 31.99 -38.70 10.63
C GLU A 182 31.73 -39.42 11.95
N PHE A 183 30.71 -38.98 12.70
CA PHE A 183 30.25 -39.65 13.91
C PHE A 183 29.03 -40.53 13.58
N PRO A 184 29.21 -41.85 13.31
CA PRO A 184 28.12 -42.81 13.40
C PRO A 184 28.00 -43.38 14.82
N GLU A 185 26.81 -43.83 15.21
CA GLU A 185 26.67 -44.86 16.25
C GLU A 185 27.49 -46.10 15.82
N GLN A 186 28.25 -46.67 16.75
CA GLN A 186 29.00 -47.91 16.57
C GLN A 186 28.07 -49.09 16.25
#